data_AF-A0A2U8W9I9-F1
#
_entry.id   AF-A0A2U8W9I9-F1
#
_cell.length_a   1.000
_cell.length_b   1.000
_cell.length_c   1.000
_cell.angle_alpha   90.00
_cell.angle_beta   90.00
_cell.angle_gamma   90.00
#
_symmetry.space_group_name_H-M   'P 1'
#
loop_
_entity.id
_entity.type
_entity.pdbx_description
1 polymer ?
#
loop_
_entity_poly.entity_id
_entity_poly.type
_entity_poly.pdbx_seq_one_letter_code
_entity_poly.pdbx_strand_id
1 'polypeptide(L)'
;MYAAQADRRRFLLAAGSPAGAAMAFGVGSARAESKAPAGAQWFAVPEDPTKEQGRPVGADGGYGSRSQFETAVRVRYPTPNENTSWSLTPLAALDGNLTPSGLHFERHHGGIPTIDPSRHSLIVHGMVDTPKRFTMAEIKRLPSVTRKHFIECSGNGLTEWKKPTRKTVQETHGLLRACLSTSAGRPHLSHEPT
;
A
#
# COMPACT_ATOMS: atom_id res chain seq x y z
N MET A 1 -34.32 36.23 55.65
CA MET A 1 -33.82 35.54 54.44
C MET A 1 -33.95 34.04 54.69
N TYR A 2 -34.90 33.38 54.03
CA TYR A 2 -35.06 31.92 54.09
C TYR A 2 -34.92 31.40 52.66
N ALA A 3 -33.91 30.55 52.42
CA ALA A 3 -33.62 29.97 51.12
C ALA A 3 -34.59 28.80 50.85
N ALA A 4 -35.23 28.84 49.68
CA ALA A 4 -36.20 27.84 49.24
C ALA A 4 -35.50 26.53 48.81
N GLN A 5 -36.06 25.41 49.30
CA GLN A 5 -35.66 24.03 49.02
C GLN A 5 -35.86 23.69 47.52
N ALA A 6 -34.83 23.16 46.86
CA ALA A 6 -34.92 22.69 45.48
C ALA A 6 -35.76 21.40 45.37
N ASP A 7 -36.85 21.46 44.59
CA ASP A 7 -37.81 20.38 44.38
C ASP A 7 -37.27 19.29 43.44
N ARG A 8 -37.18 18.06 43.96
CA ARG A 8 -36.67 16.87 43.28
C ARG A 8 -37.54 16.41 42.10
N ARG A 9 -38.71 17.00 41.91
CA ARG A 9 -39.65 16.67 40.83
C ARG A 9 -39.28 17.24 39.46
N ARG A 10 -38.32 18.16 39.38
CA ARG A 10 -37.82 18.70 38.09
C ARG A 10 -36.80 17.81 37.38
N PHE A 11 -36.21 16.83 38.07
CA PHE A 11 -35.14 16.01 37.48
C PHE A 11 -35.67 14.85 36.61
N LEU A 12 -36.92 14.40 36.84
CA LEU A 12 -37.50 13.27 36.11
C LEU A 12 -38.27 13.65 34.84
N LEU A 13 -38.45 14.95 34.57
CA LEU A 13 -39.12 15.43 33.34
C LEU A 13 -38.16 15.79 32.20
N ALA A 14 -36.85 15.67 32.41
CA ALA A 14 -35.84 15.82 31.35
C ALA A 14 -35.51 14.50 30.61
N ALA A 15 -36.22 13.40 30.91
CA ALA A 15 -36.01 12.08 30.30
C ALA A 15 -36.90 11.82 29.06
N GLY A 16 -37.55 12.84 28.49
CA GLY A 16 -38.61 12.68 27.47
C GLY A 16 -38.45 13.49 26.19
N SER A 17 -37.29 14.07 25.89
CA SER A 17 -37.10 14.85 24.65
C SER A 17 -36.33 14.03 23.59
N PRO A 18 -36.89 13.78 22.39
CA PRO A 18 -36.25 13.01 21.31
C PRO A 18 -35.08 13.75 20.62
N ALA A 19 -34.64 14.89 21.15
CA ALA A 19 -33.52 15.68 20.62
C ALA A 19 -32.13 15.21 21.13
N GLY A 20 -32.04 14.13 21.90
CA GLY A 20 -30.79 13.62 22.48
C GLY A 20 -30.19 12.37 21.81
N ALA A 21 -30.85 11.76 20.83
CA ALA A 21 -30.48 10.44 20.30
C ALA A 21 -29.63 10.47 19.02
N ALA A 22 -28.75 11.46 18.86
CA ALA A 22 -27.93 11.60 17.63
C ALA A 22 -26.43 11.85 17.89
N MET A 23 -25.87 11.43 19.02
CA MET A 23 -24.44 11.64 19.35
C MET A 23 -23.73 10.38 19.88
N ALA A 24 -24.07 9.19 19.37
CA ALA A 24 -23.38 7.94 19.71
C ALA A 24 -22.75 7.21 18.51
N PHE A 25 -22.48 7.91 17.41
CA PHE A 25 -21.64 7.40 16.32
C PHE A 25 -20.48 8.36 16.09
N GLY A 26 -19.33 8.15 16.74
CA GLY A 26 -18.15 8.93 16.39
C GLY A 26 -17.00 9.04 17.38
N VAL A 27 -16.96 8.30 18.49
CA VAL A 27 -15.82 8.37 19.42
C VAL A 27 -15.26 6.98 19.70
N GLY A 28 -14.45 6.48 18.77
CA GLY A 28 -13.79 5.18 18.93
C GLY A 28 -12.54 4.92 18.09
N SER A 29 -12.06 5.88 17.31
CA SER A 29 -11.05 5.61 16.27
C SER A 29 -9.64 6.18 16.50
N ALA A 30 -9.31 6.71 17.69
CA ALA A 30 -8.05 7.43 17.89
C ALA A 30 -7.03 6.80 18.87
N ARG A 31 -7.13 5.49 19.21
CA ARG A 31 -6.16 4.84 20.13
C ARG A 31 -5.67 3.43 19.74
N ALA A 32 -5.98 2.92 18.55
CA ALA A 32 -5.60 1.56 18.14
C ALA A 32 -4.43 1.46 17.15
N GLU A 33 -3.85 2.58 16.68
CA GLU A 33 -2.83 2.57 15.62
C GLU A 33 -1.45 1.99 16.04
N SER A 34 -1.22 1.68 17.32
CA SER A 34 0.11 1.26 17.80
C SER A 34 0.35 -0.26 17.87
N LYS A 35 -0.62 -1.11 17.52
CA LYS A 35 -0.49 -2.58 17.64
C LYS A 35 -0.38 -3.36 16.32
N ALA A 36 -0.78 -2.78 15.19
CA ALA A 36 -0.79 -3.51 13.91
C ALA A 36 0.55 -3.34 13.16
N PRO A 37 1.07 -4.39 12.50
CA PRO A 37 2.23 -4.26 11.62
C PRO A 37 1.89 -3.43 10.36
N ALA A 38 2.91 -2.96 9.65
CA ALA A 38 2.77 -2.08 8.49
C ALA A 38 1.81 -2.65 7.44
N GLY A 39 0.75 -1.91 7.09
CA GLY A 39 -0.27 -2.31 6.12
C GLY A 39 -1.41 -3.18 6.68
N ALA A 40 -1.39 -3.49 7.97
CA ALA A 40 -2.47 -4.18 8.66
C ALA A 40 -3.32 -3.19 9.48
N GLN A 41 -4.55 -3.57 9.76
CA GLN A 41 -5.35 -2.96 10.82
C GLN A 41 -5.42 -3.92 12.00
N TRP A 42 -5.41 -3.38 13.22
CA TRP A 42 -5.51 -4.21 14.41
C TRP A 42 -6.98 -4.56 14.70
N PHE A 43 -7.21 -5.83 15.00
CA PHE A 43 -8.47 -6.37 15.45
C PHE A 43 -8.22 -7.23 16.69
N ALA A 44 -9.18 -7.23 17.62
CA ALA A 44 -9.12 -8.12 18.76
C ALA A 44 -9.12 -9.57 18.26
N VAL A 45 -8.22 -10.39 18.82
CA VAL A 45 -8.17 -11.82 18.55
C VAL A 45 -9.10 -12.49 19.57
N PRO A 46 -10.20 -13.13 19.15
CA PRO A 46 -11.07 -13.85 20.06
C PRO A 46 -10.32 -15.04 20.67
N GLU A 47 -10.76 -15.49 21.84
CA GLU A 47 -10.21 -16.70 22.46
C GLU A 47 -10.51 -17.94 21.61
N ASP A 48 -11.73 -18.03 21.08
CA ASP A 48 -12.16 -19.08 20.15
C ASP A 48 -12.97 -18.45 18.99
N PRO A 49 -12.38 -18.34 17.78
CA PRO A 49 -13.05 -17.76 16.62
C PRO A 49 -14.25 -18.60 16.13
N THR A 50 -14.45 -19.82 16.64
CA THR A 50 -15.63 -20.64 16.33
C THR A 50 -16.86 -20.29 17.19
N LYS A 51 -16.69 -19.45 18.22
CA LYS A 51 -17.75 -19.06 19.17
C LYS A 51 -18.22 -17.62 19.03
N GLU A 52 -17.53 -16.84 18.21
CA GLU A 52 -17.81 -15.42 18.04
C GLU A 52 -18.11 -15.11 16.56
N GLN A 53 -19.09 -14.24 16.33
CA GLN A 53 -19.40 -13.78 14.98
C GLN A 53 -18.21 -12.97 14.43
N GLY A 54 -17.82 -13.26 13.20
CA GLY A 54 -16.77 -12.54 12.49
C GLY A 54 -17.12 -11.07 12.21
N ARG A 55 -16.11 -10.32 11.79
CA ARG A 55 -16.26 -8.89 11.44
C ARG A 55 -17.17 -8.69 10.22
N PRO A 56 -17.84 -7.53 10.11
CA PRO A 56 -18.57 -7.17 8.90
C PRO A 56 -17.68 -7.17 7.65
N VAL A 57 -18.29 -7.45 6.49
CA VAL A 57 -17.61 -7.35 5.20
C VAL A 57 -17.13 -5.91 4.98
N GLY A 58 -15.88 -5.74 4.52
CA GLY A 58 -15.29 -4.42 4.30
C GLY A 58 -14.90 -3.66 5.57
N ALA A 59 -14.80 -4.34 6.72
CA ALA A 59 -14.37 -3.74 7.99
C ALA A 59 -12.97 -3.10 7.95
N ASP A 60 -12.18 -3.36 6.91
CA ASP A 60 -10.87 -2.76 6.67
C ASP A 60 -10.90 -1.51 5.76
N GLY A 61 -12.09 -1.03 5.40
CA GLY A 61 -12.26 0.10 4.50
C GLY A 61 -12.26 -0.27 3.01
N GLY A 62 -12.31 -1.56 2.67
CA GLY A 62 -12.63 -2.04 1.33
C GLY A 62 -11.47 -2.11 0.33
N TYR A 63 -10.27 -1.68 0.70
CA TYR A 63 -9.07 -1.85 -0.13
C TYR A 63 -8.40 -3.23 0.05
N GLY A 64 -8.61 -3.88 1.21
CA GLY A 64 -7.86 -5.08 1.61
C GLY A 64 -6.64 -4.73 2.47
N SER A 65 -6.76 -4.83 3.79
CA SER A 65 -5.62 -4.77 4.71
C SER A 65 -4.99 -6.15 4.85
N ARG A 66 -3.67 -6.19 5.06
CA ARG A 66 -2.99 -7.47 5.35
C ARG A 66 -3.39 -7.97 6.74
N SER A 67 -3.23 -9.28 6.99
CA SER A 67 -3.38 -9.86 8.32
C SER A 67 -2.45 -9.20 9.35
N GLN A 68 -2.96 -8.91 10.55
CA GLN A 68 -2.19 -8.31 11.64
C GLN A 68 -1.09 -9.21 12.21
N PHE A 69 -1.02 -10.47 11.79
CA PHE A 69 0.03 -11.42 12.18
C PHE A 69 1.17 -11.47 11.15
N GLU A 70 0.98 -10.88 9.97
CA GLU A 70 1.99 -10.82 8.93
C GLU A 70 2.99 -9.70 9.24
N THR A 71 4.26 -10.05 9.37
CA THR A 71 5.33 -9.11 9.77
C THR A 71 6.36 -8.85 8.68
N ALA A 72 6.33 -9.60 7.58
CA ALA A 72 7.24 -9.40 6.44
C ALA A 72 7.16 -7.95 5.93
N VAL A 73 8.31 -7.31 5.81
CA VAL A 73 8.45 -5.92 5.37
C VAL A 73 9.66 -5.76 4.48
N ARG A 74 9.66 -4.69 3.68
CA ARG A 74 10.84 -4.28 2.92
C ARG A 74 11.79 -3.53 3.84
N VAL A 75 13.09 -3.71 3.65
CA VAL A 75 14.12 -2.98 4.39
C VAL A 75 14.79 -1.99 3.44
N ARG A 76 14.82 -0.70 3.79
CA ARG A 76 15.57 0.32 3.04
C ARG A 76 17.06 0.17 3.36
N TYR A 77 17.90 0.18 2.32
CA TYR A 77 19.34 0.24 2.51
C TYR A 77 19.77 1.65 2.96
N PRO A 78 20.60 1.78 4.01
CA PRO A 78 20.98 3.08 4.54
C PRO A 78 22.02 3.76 3.65
N THR A 79 21.57 4.52 2.66
CA THR A 79 22.41 5.47 1.91
C THR A 79 22.33 6.86 2.54
N PRO A 80 23.37 7.72 2.39
CA PRO A 80 23.38 9.07 2.96
C PRO A 80 22.25 9.99 2.48
N ASN A 81 21.65 9.69 1.32
CA ASN A 81 20.55 10.47 0.77
C ASN A 81 19.30 9.58 0.68
N GLU A 82 18.24 10.00 1.37
CA GLU A 82 16.98 9.28 1.50
C GLU A 82 16.28 9.04 0.16
N ASN A 83 16.43 9.98 -0.77
CA ASN A 83 15.81 9.97 -2.09
C ASN A 83 16.60 9.16 -3.14
N THR A 84 17.85 8.77 -2.83
CA THR A 84 18.68 7.92 -3.70
C THR A 84 19.06 6.64 -2.97
N SER A 85 18.15 5.68 -2.97
CA SER A 85 18.30 4.43 -2.25
C SER A 85 17.49 3.30 -2.90
N TRP A 86 17.53 2.14 -2.26
CA TRP A 86 16.71 0.99 -2.57
C TRP A 86 16.13 0.36 -1.31
N SER A 87 15.04 -0.37 -1.48
CA SER A 87 14.54 -1.31 -0.49
C SER A 87 14.74 -2.74 -0.96
N LEU A 88 14.53 -3.72 -0.08
CA LEU A 88 14.81 -5.12 -0.32
C LEU A 88 13.55 -5.96 -0.08
N THR A 89 13.15 -6.75 -1.07
CA THR A 89 12.05 -7.72 -0.94
C THR A 89 12.41 -8.80 0.08
N PRO A 90 11.51 -9.14 1.03
CA PRO A 90 11.75 -10.17 2.04
C PRO A 90 11.64 -11.59 1.47
N LEU A 91 12.51 -11.95 0.52
CA LEU A 91 12.41 -13.19 -0.28
C LEU A 91 12.22 -14.46 0.57
N ALA A 92 12.90 -14.56 1.71
CA ALA A 92 12.81 -15.73 2.59
C ALA A 92 11.46 -15.88 3.32
N ALA A 93 10.64 -14.83 3.34
CA ALA A 93 9.31 -14.83 3.93
C ALA A 93 8.20 -14.94 2.88
N LEU A 94 8.55 -15.13 1.61
CA LEU A 94 7.60 -15.24 0.52
C LEU A 94 7.51 -16.68 0.03
N ASP A 95 6.28 -17.12 -0.21
CA ASP A 95 6.00 -18.39 -0.86
C ASP A 95 5.50 -18.16 -2.29
N GLY A 96 5.92 -19.05 -3.20
CA GLY A 96 5.55 -19.01 -4.61
C GLY A 96 6.41 -18.07 -5.45
N ASN A 97 5.87 -17.65 -6.59
CA ASN A 97 6.63 -16.99 -7.66
C ASN A 97 6.00 -15.66 -8.11
N LEU A 98 5.15 -15.07 -7.28
CA LEU A 98 4.61 -13.72 -7.44
C LEU A 98 4.83 -12.97 -6.13
N THR A 99 5.54 -11.86 -6.20
CA THR A 99 5.78 -11.00 -5.04
C THR A 99 4.54 -10.12 -4.82
N PRO A 100 3.97 -10.07 -3.59
CA PRO A 100 2.90 -9.12 -3.27
C PRO A 100 3.36 -7.67 -3.55
N SER A 101 2.51 -6.84 -4.17
CA SER A 101 2.90 -5.50 -4.64
C SER A 101 3.49 -4.61 -3.53
N GLY A 102 2.96 -4.69 -2.31
CA GLY A 102 3.49 -3.95 -1.15
C GLY A 102 4.89 -4.41 -0.68
N LEU A 103 5.36 -5.56 -1.16
CA LEU A 103 6.66 -6.15 -0.84
C LEU A 103 7.64 -6.12 -2.02
N HIS A 104 7.27 -5.50 -3.13
CA HIS A 104 8.18 -5.21 -4.24
C HIS A 104 9.31 -4.31 -3.77
N PHE A 105 10.56 -4.72 -4.00
CA PHE A 105 11.72 -3.87 -3.76
C PHE A 105 11.56 -2.55 -4.52
N GLU A 106 12.11 -1.48 -3.98
CA GLU A 106 12.11 -0.17 -4.59
C GLU A 106 13.53 0.24 -4.96
N ARG A 107 13.69 1.01 -6.04
CA ARG A 107 14.94 1.69 -6.34
C ARG A 107 14.59 3.07 -6.89
N HIS A 108 14.95 4.10 -6.14
CA HIS A 108 14.80 5.49 -6.55
C HIS A 108 16.15 6.19 -6.60
N HIS A 109 16.35 7.05 -7.60
CA HIS A 109 17.53 7.91 -7.72
C HIS A 109 17.24 9.38 -7.36
N GLY A 110 15.96 9.76 -7.30
CA GLY A 110 15.50 11.13 -7.03
C GLY A 110 14.17 11.17 -6.26
N GLY A 111 13.90 10.16 -5.44
CA GLY A 111 12.66 10.02 -4.66
C GLY A 111 11.48 9.47 -5.46
N ILE A 112 10.31 9.42 -4.81
CA ILE A 112 9.05 8.92 -5.39
C ILE A 112 8.21 10.12 -5.83
N PRO A 113 7.95 10.31 -7.13
CA PRO A 113 7.14 11.43 -7.59
C PRO A 113 5.65 11.17 -7.38
N THR A 114 4.93 12.17 -6.87
CA THR A 114 3.45 12.19 -6.87
C THR A 114 2.97 12.74 -8.21
N ILE A 115 2.45 11.88 -9.07
CA ILE A 115 2.03 12.23 -10.43
C ILE A 115 0.51 12.21 -10.51
N ASP A 116 -0.09 13.35 -10.87
CA ASP A 116 -1.51 13.43 -11.24
C ASP A 116 -1.71 12.79 -12.63
N PRO A 117 -2.48 11.70 -12.76
CA PRO A 117 -2.69 11.02 -14.04
C PRO A 117 -3.36 11.90 -15.10
N SER A 118 -4.12 12.93 -14.72
CA SER A 118 -4.77 13.86 -15.65
C SER A 118 -3.78 14.81 -16.33
N ARG A 119 -2.61 15.00 -15.70
CA ARG A 119 -1.52 15.88 -16.16
C ARG A 119 -0.34 15.08 -16.72
N HIS A 120 -0.36 13.75 -16.59
CA HIS A 120 0.71 12.89 -17.07
C HIS A 120 0.65 12.73 -18.59
N SER A 121 1.82 12.77 -19.23
CA SER A 121 1.97 12.45 -20.64
C SER A 121 3.25 11.67 -20.91
N LEU A 122 3.16 10.66 -21.78
CA LEU A 122 4.29 9.94 -22.35
C LEU A 122 4.64 10.54 -23.72
N ILE A 123 5.90 10.92 -23.93
CA ILE A 123 6.37 11.44 -25.22
C ILE A 123 7.23 10.37 -25.89
N VAL A 124 6.89 10.01 -27.12
CA VAL A 124 7.67 9.13 -27.99
C VAL A 124 8.24 9.99 -29.13
N HIS A 125 9.56 10.09 -29.21
CA HIS A 125 10.28 10.91 -30.18
C HIS A 125 11.65 10.28 -30.51
N GLY A 126 12.42 10.89 -31.42
CA GLY A 126 13.73 10.39 -31.86
C GLY A 126 13.65 9.76 -33.24
N MET A 127 14.17 8.55 -33.41
CA MET A 127 14.12 7.80 -34.67
C MET A 127 12.75 7.13 -34.86
N VAL A 128 11.72 7.95 -35.06
CA VAL A 128 10.33 7.54 -35.33
C VAL A 128 9.77 8.34 -36.49
N ASP A 129 8.86 7.75 -37.26
CA ASP A 129 8.25 8.43 -38.42
C ASP A 129 7.46 9.67 -38.02
N THR A 130 6.78 9.61 -36.86
CA THR A 130 6.01 10.74 -36.32
C THR A 130 6.14 10.76 -34.79
N PRO A 131 6.74 11.82 -34.20
CA PRO A 131 6.76 12.02 -32.76
C PRO A 131 5.33 12.16 -32.21
N LYS A 132 5.03 11.48 -31.11
CA LYS A 132 3.69 11.46 -30.49
C LYS A 132 3.78 11.76 -29.00
N ARG A 133 2.73 12.40 -28.47
CA ARG A 133 2.50 12.58 -27.03
C ARG A 133 1.20 11.87 -26.67
N PHE A 134 1.25 10.99 -25.69
CA PHE A 134 0.11 10.22 -25.22
C PHE A 134 -0.28 10.62 -23.80
N THR A 135 -1.57 10.87 -23.59
CA THR A 135 -2.21 10.96 -22.28
C THR A 135 -2.41 9.58 -21.67
N MET A 136 -2.66 9.50 -20.36
CA MET A 136 -3.01 8.23 -19.71
C MET A 136 -4.28 7.59 -20.29
N ALA A 137 -5.25 8.39 -20.75
CA ALA A 137 -6.47 7.89 -21.36
C ALA A 137 -6.19 7.22 -22.72
N GLU A 138 -5.27 7.76 -23.51
CA GLU A 138 -4.84 7.17 -24.79
C GLU A 138 -4.03 5.89 -24.57
N ILE A 139 -3.09 5.89 -23.61
CA ILE A 139 -2.28 4.70 -23.27
C ILE A 139 -3.18 3.51 -22.89
N LYS A 140 -4.23 3.76 -22.09
CA LYS A 140 -5.17 2.72 -21.64
C LYS A 140 -6.04 2.14 -22.76
N ARG A 141 -6.15 2.81 -23.90
CA ARG A 141 -6.90 2.31 -25.08
C ARG A 141 -6.05 1.42 -26.00
N LEU A 142 -4.73 1.40 -25.82
CA LEU A 142 -3.84 0.57 -26.63
C LEU A 142 -4.04 -0.92 -26.32
N PRO A 143 -3.81 -1.81 -27.30
CA PRO A 143 -3.81 -3.25 -27.06
C PRO A 143 -2.87 -3.62 -25.92
N SER A 144 -3.40 -4.33 -24.93
CA SER A 144 -2.68 -4.71 -23.73
C SER A 144 -2.18 -6.14 -23.80
N VAL A 145 -0.97 -6.37 -23.31
CA VAL A 145 -0.36 -7.70 -23.17
C VAL A 145 -0.02 -7.93 -21.71
N THR A 146 -0.36 -9.12 -21.22
CA THR A 146 -0.03 -9.55 -19.85
C THR A 146 1.12 -10.55 -19.88
N ARG A 147 2.16 -10.30 -19.08
CA ARG A 147 3.32 -11.19 -18.94
C ARG A 147 3.78 -11.31 -17.51
N LYS A 148 4.31 -12.48 -17.16
CA LYS A 148 4.96 -12.73 -15.87
C LYS A 148 6.45 -12.51 -16.02
N HIS A 149 7.00 -11.51 -15.36
CA HIS A 149 8.42 -11.19 -15.38
C HIS A 149 8.96 -11.11 -13.95
N PHE A 150 10.27 -11.32 -13.81
CA PHE A 150 11.00 -10.80 -12.67
C PHE A 150 11.71 -9.50 -13.08
N ILE A 151 11.90 -8.61 -12.12
CA ILE A 151 12.73 -7.42 -12.23
C ILE A 151 13.84 -7.60 -11.21
N GLU A 152 15.08 -7.54 -11.68
CA GLU A 152 16.27 -7.61 -10.85
C GLU A 152 17.09 -6.34 -11.05
N CYS A 153 17.54 -5.73 -9.95
CA CYS A 153 18.49 -4.63 -10.04
C CYS A 153 19.86 -5.16 -10.46
N SER A 154 20.57 -4.46 -11.33
CA SER A 154 21.98 -4.78 -11.63
C SER A 154 22.90 -4.74 -10.41
N GLY A 155 22.47 -4.08 -9.33
CA GLY A 155 23.16 -4.07 -8.04
C GLY A 155 22.78 -5.21 -7.09
N ASN A 156 21.99 -6.21 -7.50
CA ASN A 156 21.69 -7.34 -6.64
C ASN A 156 22.98 -8.08 -6.25
N GLY A 157 23.17 -8.38 -4.97
CA GLY A 157 24.43 -8.94 -4.46
C GLY A 157 25.60 -7.95 -4.34
N LEU A 158 25.41 -6.63 -4.54
CA LEU A 158 26.53 -5.67 -4.58
C LEU A 158 27.41 -5.67 -3.32
N THR A 159 26.86 -6.02 -2.15
CA THR A 159 27.62 -6.03 -0.90
C THR A 159 28.47 -7.28 -0.73
N GLU A 160 28.28 -8.31 -1.57
CA GLU A 160 28.81 -9.66 -1.35
C GLU A 160 29.94 -10.05 -2.30
N TRP A 161 30.28 -9.22 -3.31
CA TRP A 161 31.31 -9.56 -4.33
C TRP A 161 32.68 -9.90 -3.75
N LYS A 162 33.11 -9.19 -2.70
CA LYS A 162 34.45 -9.38 -2.11
C LYS A 162 34.47 -10.48 -1.06
N LYS A 163 33.41 -10.56 -0.25
CA LYS A 163 33.24 -11.53 0.83
C LYS A 163 31.78 -11.48 1.33
N PRO A 164 31.30 -12.54 2.00
CA PRO A 164 30.00 -12.52 2.65
C PRO A 164 29.97 -11.46 3.76
N THR A 165 29.01 -10.53 3.71
CA THR A 165 28.84 -9.46 4.71
C THR A 165 27.48 -9.44 5.37
N ARG A 166 26.45 -9.92 4.69
CA ARG A 166 25.06 -9.90 5.19
C ARG A 166 24.63 -11.29 5.66
N LYS A 167 23.60 -11.33 6.49
CA LYS A 167 23.16 -12.57 7.16
C LYS A 167 21.93 -13.19 6.51
N THR A 168 21.19 -12.42 5.72
CA THR A 168 19.90 -12.86 5.17
C THR A 168 19.87 -12.79 3.65
N VAL A 169 19.03 -13.63 3.03
CA VAL A 169 18.75 -13.58 1.59
C VAL A 169 18.08 -12.25 1.21
N GLN A 170 17.27 -11.66 2.09
CA GLN A 170 16.70 -10.33 1.86
C GLN A 170 17.79 -9.27 1.68
N GLU A 171 18.83 -9.26 2.51
CA GLU A 171 19.91 -8.27 2.42
C GLU A 171 20.84 -8.49 1.23
N THR A 172 21.08 -9.75 0.86
CA THR A 172 22.03 -10.11 -0.21
C THR A 172 21.39 -10.08 -1.60
N HIS A 173 20.17 -10.60 -1.73
CA HIS A 173 19.52 -10.87 -3.02
C HIS A 173 18.13 -10.21 -3.16
N GLY A 174 17.71 -9.41 -2.18
CA GLY A 174 16.37 -8.81 -2.12
C GLY A 174 16.10 -7.70 -3.15
N LEU A 175 17.04 -7.35 -4.03
CA LEU A 175 16.80 -6.46 -5.17
C LEU A 175 16.15 -7.21 -6.34
N LEU A 176 15.16 -8.04 -6.01
CA LEU A 176 14.46 -8.94 -6.91
C LEU A 176 12.97 -8.95 -6.55
N ARG A 177 12.12 -8.90 -7.57
CA ARG A 177 10.67 -9.10 -7.43
C ARG A 177 10.11 -9.79 -8.66
N ALA A 178 9.07 -10.59 -8.49
CA ALA A 178 8.31 -11.19 -9.57
C ALA A 178 6.89 -10.59 -9.62
N CYS A 179 6.41 -10.24 -10.81
CA CYS A 179 5.07 -9.71 -10.98
C CYS A 179 4.43 -10.14 -12.29
N LEU A 180 3.10 -10.15 -12.29
CA LEU A 180 2.29 -10.15 -13.50
C LEU A 180 2.11 -8.69 -13.92
N SER A 181 2.61 -8.32 -15.08
CA SER A 181 2.52 -6.96 -15.61
C SER A 181 1.64 -6.95 -16.85
N THR A 182 0.70 -6.00 -16.89
CA THR A 182 -0.13 -5.71 -18.05
C THR A 182 0.23 -4.32 -18.56
N SER A 183 0.60 -4.22 -19.83
CA SER A 183 0.98 -2.95 -20.45
C SER A 183 0.57 -2.90 -21.91
N ALA A 184 0.48 -1.68 -22.47
CA ALA A 184 0.40 -1.50 -23.91
C ALA A 184 1.61 -2.18 -24.60
N GLY A 185 1.37 -2.90 -25.69
CA GLY A 185 2.44 -3.53 -26.47
C GLY A 185 3.37 -2.48 -27.10
N ARG A 186 4.70 -2.63 -26.92
CA ARG A 186 5.71 -1.73 -27.50
C ARG A 186 5.60 -1.52 -29.03
N PRO A 187 5.25 -2.53 -29.87
CA PRO A 187 5.10 -2.32 -31.31
C PRO A 187 4.06 -1.25 -31.67
N HIS A 188 3.02 -1.10 -30.85
CA HIS A 188 1.93 -0.15 -31.08
C HIS A 188 2.29 1.30 -30.72
N LEU A 189 3.38 1.52 -29.99
CA LEU A 189 3.83 2.87 -29.61
C LEU A 189 4.75 3.50 -30.66
N SER A 190 5.41 2.68 -31.50
CA SER A 190 6.35 3.15 -32.52
C SER A 190 5.85 2.97 -33.96
N HIS A 191 4.86 2.10 -34.20
CA HIS A 191 4.25 1.90 -35.50
C HIS A 191 2.73 1.77 -35.37
N GLU A 192 1.98 2.56 -36.14
CA GLU A 192 0.59 2.20 -36.48
C GLU A 192 0.61 1.36 -37.76
N PRO A 193 -0.25 0.33 -37.88
CA PRO A 193 -0.51 -0.24 -39.19
C PRO A 193 -1.20 0.83 -40.03
N THR A 194 -0.61 1.11 -41.20
CA THR A 194 -1.21 1.94 -42.27
C THR A 194 -2.53 1.36 -42.74
#